data_AF-A0A834WCQ5-F1
#
_entry.id   AF-A0A834WCQ5-F1
#
_cell.length_a   1.000
_cell.length_b   1.000
_cell.length_c   1.000
_cell.angle_alpha   90.00
_cell.angle_beta   90.00
_cell.angle_gamma   90.00
#
_symmetry.space_group_name_H-M   'P 1'
#
loop_
_entity.id
_entity.type
_entity.pdbx_description
1 polymer ?
#
loop_
_entity_poly.entity_id
_entity_poly.type
_entity_poly.pdbx_seq_one_letter_code
_entity_poly.pdbx_strand_id
1 'polypeptide(L)'
;MYYTSDTTDERGEYELKVNKFVYGKKLEAKLCSVRLVSSPDYACNILTDFGGGSTGVNLIRPTSIYRDTIKFVLNPFYYTTPMCDKPDTSDAQQPRY
;
A
#
# COMPACT_ATOMS: atom_id res chain seq x y z
N MET A 1 9.19 -13.97 8.40
CA MET A 1 8.48 -12.86 7.75
C MET A 1 9.17 -11.57 8.19
N TYR A 2 9.36 -10.60 7.30
CA TYR A 2 9.98 -9.31 7.62
C TYR A 2 9.07 -8.19 7.13
N TYR A 3 8.90 -7.17 7.96
CA TYR A 3 8.08 -6.00 7.66
C TYR A 3 8.87 -4.75 7.98
N THR A 4 8.68 -3.73 7.15
CA THR A 4 9.18 -2.39 7.36
C THR A 4 8.18 -1.40 6.75
N SER A 5 8.23 -0.16 7.21
CA SER A 5 7.31 0.90 6.82
C SER A 5 8.05 2.21 6.73
N ASP A 6 7.50 3.12 5.95
CA ASP A 6 7.97 4.49 5.81
C ASP A 6 6.75 5.43 5.87
N THR A 7 7.00 6.69 6.18
CA THR A 7 5.97 7.73 6.17
C THR A 7 6.17 8.59 4.93
N THR A 8 5.07 8.97 4.28
CA THR A 8 5.15 9.88 3.14
C THR A 8 5.64 11.26 3.57
N ASP A 9 6.36 11.95 2.69
CA ASP A 9 6.81 13.32 2.90
C ASP A 9 5.69 14.36 2.68
N GLU A 10 6.05 15.65 2.71
CA GLU A 10 5.12 16.78 2.49
C GLU A 10 4.46 16.79 1.10
N ARG A 11 4.98 16.02 0.14
CA ARG A 11 4.45 15.87 -1.22
C ARG A 11 3.66 14.59 -1.41
N GLY A 12 3.58 13.74 -0.37
CA GLY A 12 2.97 12.42 -0.46
C GLY A 12 3.88 11.35 -1.07
N GLU A 13 5.18 11.64 -1.24
CA GLU A 13 6.17 10.69 -1.77
C GLU A 13 6.74 9.81 -0.64
N TYR A 14 7.12 8.57 -0.94
CA TYR A 14 7.73 7.63 0.01
C TYR A 14 8.94 6.92 -0.60
N GLU A 15 9.91 6.53 0.23
CA GLU A 15 11.09 5.78 -0.22
C GLU A 15 11.44 4.63 0.73
N LEU A 16 10.81 3.47 0.49
CA LEU A 16 11.10 2.24 1.24
C LEU A 16 12.46 1.65 0.87
N LYS A 17 13.47 1.89 1.72
CA LYS A 17 14.81 1.28 1.61
C LYS A 17 14.91 0.00 2.41
N VAL A 18 15.15 -1.12 1.72
CA VAL A 18 15.28 -2.43 2.36
C VAL A 18 16.65 -3.04 2.05
N ASN A 19 17.30 -3.59 3.08
CA ASN A 19 18.57 -4.30 2.92
C ASN A 19 18.38 -5.58 2.11
N LYS A 20 19.33 -5.86 1.20
CA LYS A 20 19.39 -7.08 0.39
C LYS A 20 19.50 -8.36 1.23
N PHE A 21 20.00 -8.24 2.47
CA PHE A 21 20.09 -9.31 3.45
C PHE A 21 19.37 -8.91 4.72
N VAL A 22 18.47 -9.78 5.20
CA VAL A 22 17.70 -9.61 6.43
C VAL A 22 17.85 -10.88 7.24
N TYR A 23 18.27 -10.77 8.50
CA TYR A 23 18.56 -11.92 9.39
C TYR A 23 19.51 -12.96 8.75
N GLY A 24 20.53 -12.48 8.03
CA GLY A 24 21.50 -13.34 7.33
C GLY A 24 20.97 -14.04 6.09
N LYS A 25 19.71 -13.83 5.70
CA LYS A 25 19.09 -14.41 4.50
C LYS A 25 18.93 -13.36 3.41
N LYS A 26 19.20 -13.75 2.16
CA LYS A 26 18.97 -12.90 1.00
C LYS A 26 17.46 -12.68 0.83
N LEU A 27 17.05 -11.42 0.70
CA LEU A 27 15.67 -11.06 0.44
C LEU A 27 15.32 -11.34 -1.03
N GLU A 28 14.21 -12.02 -1.26
CA GLU A 28 13.64 -12.22 -2.59
C GLU A 28 12.57 -11.16 -2.86
N ALA A 29 12.97 -10.04 -3.50
CA ALA A 29 12.07 -8.89 -3.73
C ALA A 29 10.75 -9.26 -4.41
N LYS A 30 10.74 -10.25 -5.32
CA LYS A 30 9.53 -10.74 -6.01
C LYS A 30 8.46 -11.34 -5.08
N LEU A 31 8.84 -11.68 -3.83
CA LEU A 31 7.94 -12.20 -2.80
C LEU A 31 7.50 -11.11 -1.81
N CYS A 32 7.94 -9.86 -2.01
CA CYS A 32 7.55 -8.72 -1.21
C CYS A 32 6.33 -8.02 -1.81
N SER A 33 5.49 -7.49 -0.93
CA SER A 33 4.39 -6.60 -1.29
C SER A 33 4.47 -5.29 -0.51
N VAL A 34 3.92 -4.22 -1.10
CA VAL A 34 3.82 -2.89 -0.48
C VAL A 34 2.35 -2.48 -0.45
N ARG A 35 1.88 -1.95 0.69
CA ARG A 35 0.48 -1.51 0.90
C ARG A 35 0.42 -0.30 1.80
N LEU A 36 -0.71 0.40 1.79
CA LEU A 36 -1.04 1.41 2.79
C LEU A 36 -1.26 0.77 4.17
N VAL A 37 -0.93 1.56 5.20
CA VAL A 37 -1.01 1.12 6.61
C VAL A 37 -1.89 2.07 7.42
N SER A 38 -1.64 3.39 7.35
CA SER A 38 -2.41 4.39 8.08
C SER A 38 -2.46 5.73 7.35
N SER A 39 -3.48 6.54 7.65
CA SER A 39 -3.56 7.96 7.28
C SER A 39 -3.51 8.84 8.54
N PRO A 40 -2.76 9.95 8.54
CA PRO A 40 -2.78 10.92 9.65
C PRO A 40 -4.00 11.85 9.61
N ASP A 41 -4.71 11.91 8.47
CA ASP A 41 -5.88 12.77 8.28
C ASP A 41 -7.16 12.05 8.74
N TYR A 42 -7.85 12.61 9.73
CA TYR A 42 -9.08 12.03 10.28
C TYR A 42 -10.26 12.06 9.30
N ALA A 43 -10.24 12.97 8.31
CA ALA A 43 -11.27 13.09 7.28
C ALA A 43 -10.95 12.24 6.05
N CYS A 44 -9.67 11.92 5.81
CA CYS A 44 -9.18 11.12 4.68
C CYS A 44 -8.48 9.85 5.16
N ASN A 45 -9.24 8.95 5.80
CA ASN A 45 -8.73 7.73 6.42
C ASN A 45 -9.44 6.45 5.95
N ILE A 46 -10.33 6.53 4.96
CA ILE A 46 -10.98 5.35 4.40
C ILE A 46 -10.00 4.66 3.46
N LEU A 47 -9.57 3.46 3.85
CA LEU A 47 -8.60 2.68 3.12
C LEU A 47 -9.20 2.20 1.79
N THR A 48 -8.53 2.47 0.68
CA THR A 48 -8.99 2.02 -0.64
C THR A 48 -8.02 1.03 -1.27
N ASP A 49 -8.51 0.27 -2.25
CA ASP A 49 -7.67 -0.59 -3.07
C ASP A 49 -7.23 0.06 -4.39
N PHE A 50 -7.34 1.39 -4.52
CA PHE A 50 -6.79 2.09 -5.68
C PHE A 50 -5.28 1.85 -5.77
N GLY A 51 -4.84 1.35 -6.93
CA GLY A 51 -3.45 0.95 -7.13
C GLY A 51 -3.01 -0.29 -6.33
N GLY A 52 -3.91 -1.01 -5.65
CA GLY A 52 -3.57 -2.08 -4.71
C GLY A 52 -3.25 -1.58 -3.30
N GLY A 53 -3.76 -0.40 -2.91
CA GLY A 53 -3.44 0.24 -1.64
C GLY A 53 -3.78 -0.60 -0.40
N SER A 54 -4.91 -1.32 -0.39
CA SER A 54 -5.36 -2.09 0.77
C SER A 54 -4.87 -3.54 0.72
N THR A 55 -4.91 -4.16 -0.46
CA THR A 55 -4.51 -5.56 -0.68
C THR A 55 -2.99 -5.72 -0.81
N GLY A 56 -2.31 -4.70 -1.30
CA GLY A 56 -0.87 -4.64 -1.53
C GLY A 56 -0.45 -5.02 -2.94
N VAL A 57 0.65 -4.41 -3.39
CA VAL A 57 1.23 -4.63 -4.72
C VAL A 57 2.49 -5.47 -4.61
N ASN A 58 2.52 -6.58 -5.34
CA ASN A 58 3.70 -7.44 -5.43
C ASN A 58 4.81 -6.81 -6.29
N LEU A 59 6.05 -6.85 -5.81
CA LEU A 59 7.21 -6.28 -6.49
C LEU A 59 7.77 -7.22 -7.57
N ILE A 60 6.98 -7.48 -8.61
CA ILE A 60 7.30 -8.50 -9.63
C ILE A 60 8.33 -8.00 -10.64
N ARG A 61 8.17 -6.76 -11.15
CA ARG A 61 9.02 -6.20 -12.21
C ARG A 61 9.76 -4.96 -11.70
N PRO A 62 11.09 -4.98 -11.63
CA PRO A 62 11.86 -3.81 -11.25
C PRO A 62 11.77 -2.74 -12.32
N THR A 63 11.68 -1.48 -11.90
CA THR A 63 11.72 -0.32 -12.79
C THR A 63 13.15 -0.01 -13.22
N SER A 64 14.13 -0.25 -12.35
CA SER A 64 15.54 -0.11 -12.66
C SER A 64 16.39 -1.06 -11.83
N ILE A 65 17.47 -1.56 -12.43
CA ILE A 65 18.50 -2.33 -11.74
C ILE A 65 19.83 -1.63 -12.03
N TYR A 66 20.52 -1.21 -10.97
CA TYR A 66 21.82 -0.56 -11.08
C TYR A 66 22.76 -1.05 -9.98
N ARG A 67 23.88 -1.65 -10.37
CA ARG A 67 24.84 -2.29 -9.45
C ARG A 67 24.13 -3.23 -8.47
N ASP A 68 24.17 -2.91 -7.18
CA ASP A 68 23.55 -3.69 -6.11
C ASP A 68 22.18 -3.16 -5.67
N THR A 69 21.62 -2.21 -6.40
CA THR A 69 20.32 -1.59 -6.11
C THR A 69 19.27 -2.06 -7.12
N ILE A 70 18.14 -2.53 -6.59
CA ILE A 70 16.94 -2.84 -7.36
C ILE A 70 15.88 -1.83 -6.96
N LYS A 71 15.37 -1.06 -7.92
CA LYS A 71 14.35 -0.03 -7.69
C LYS A 71 13.02 -0.46 -8.29
N PHE A 72 11.95 -0.28 -7.52
CA PHE A 72 10.57 -0.43 -7.95
C PHE A 72 9.87 0.91 -7.79
N VAL A 73 9.21 1.36 -8.85
CA VAL A 73 8.31 2.52 -8.83
C VAL A 73 6.90 1.97 -8.95
N LEU A 74 6.09 2.26 -7.94
CA LEU A 74 4.71 1.79 -7.85
C LEU A 74 3.76 2.93 -8.26
N ASN A 75 2.54 2.55 -8.63
CA ASN A 75 1.48 3.53 -8.79
C ASN A 75 1.13 4.14 -7.43
N PRO A 76 0.63 5.39 -7.40
CA PRO A 76 0.18 6.00 -6.15
C PRO A 76 -0.95 5.20 -5.49
N PHE A 77 -0.97 5.23 -4.17
CA PHE A 77 -2.05 4.68 -3.35
C PHE A 77 -2.86 5.80 -2.73
N TYR A 78 -4.13 5.53 -2.40
CA TYR A 78 -5.04 6.56 -1.91
C TYR A 78 -5.83 6.12 -0.68
N TYR A 79 -5.96 7.03 0.26
CA TYR A 79 -7.09 7.05 1.18
C TYR A 79 -8.20 7.92 0.58
N THR A 80 -9.43 7.71 1.03
CA THR A 80 -10.57 8.55 0.67
C THR A 80 -11.29 9.04 1.92
N THR A 81 -12.27 9.92 1.69
CA THR A 81 -13.21 10.36 2.72
C THR A 81 -14.39 9.39 2.83
N PRO A 82 -15.06 9.30 4.01
CA PRO A 82 -16.27 8.48 4.21
C PRO A 82 -17.37 8.70 3.18
N MET A 83 -17.50 9.90 2.62
CA MET A 83 -18.51 10.24 1.62
C MET A 83 -18.36 9.48 0.30
N CYS A 84 -17.19 8.90 0.04
CA CYS A 84 -16.91 8.13 -1.17
C CYS A 84 -17.07 6.62 -0.96
N ASP A 85 -17.28 6.16 0.28
CA ASP A 85 -17.51 4.75 0.54
C ASP A 85 -18.94 4.39 0.11
N LYS A 86 -19.10 3.23 -0.53
CA LYS A 86 -20.42 2.83 -1.02
C LYS A 86 -21.29 2.52 0.21
N PRO A 87 -22.47 3.14 0.35
CA PRO A 87 -23.34 2.83 1.48
C PRO A 87 -23.69 1.35 1.46
N ASP A 88 -23.64 0.73 2.64
CA ASP A 88 -23.96 -0.68 2.82
C ASP A 88 -25.45 -0.88 2.51
N THR A 89 -25.77 -1.46 1.35
CA THR A 89 -27.16 -1.65 0.91
C THR A 89 -27.80 -2.89 1.53
N SER A 90 -27.13 -3.55 2.47
CA SER A 90 -27.61 -4.76 3.15
C SER A 90 -28.86 -4.52 4.00
N ASP A 91 -29.09 -3.28 4.45
CA ASP A 91 -30.31 -2.89 5.20
C ASP A 91 -31.54 -2.61 4.31
N ALA A 92 -31.41 -2.64 2.98
CA ALA A 92 -32.52 -2.35 2.06
C ALA A 92 -33.47 -3.55 1.82
N GLN A 93 -33.23 -4.69 2.48
CA GLN A 93 -34.07 -5.89 2.42
C GLN A 93 -34.86 -6.12 3.72
N GLN A 94 -35.47 -5.08 4.28
CA GLN A 94 -36.57 -5.26 5.21
C GLN A 94 -37.87 -4.80 4.54
N PRO A 95 -38.71 -5.72 4.03
CA PRO A 95 -40.03 -5.33 3.56
C PRO A 95 -40.80 -4.77 4.75
N ARG A 96 -41.09 -3.46 4.70
CA ARG A 96 -42.09 -2.86 5.58
C ARG A 96 -43.46 -3.36 5.13
N TYR A 97 -43.93 -4.47 5.69
CA TYR A 97 -45.34 -4.77 5.94
C TYR A 97 -45.45 -5.77 7.07
#